data_AF-A0A2D7ZN11-F1
#
_entry.id   AF-A0A2D7ZN11-F1
#
_cell.length_a   1.000
_cell.length_b   1.000
_cell.length_c   1.000
_cell.angle_alpha   90.00
_cell.angle_beta   90.00
_cell.angle_gamma   90.00
#
_symmetry.space_group_name_H-M   'P 1'
#
loop_
_entity.id
_entity.type
_entity.pdbx_description
1 polymer ?
#
loop_
_entity_poly.entity_id
_entity_poly.type
_entity_poly.pdbx_seq_one_letter_code
_entity_poly.pdbx_strand_id
1 'polypeptide(L)' 'MPDISTFYSAFSDMTNLRKSVVVDMIMVQVISLTLGCFLILVFSGPSMDSNTLTWVIGALFIFFSASGIVYRRLSS' A
#
# COMPACT_ATOMS: atom_id res chain seq x y z
N MET A 1 8.01 27.75 -31.24
CA MET A 1 8.25 26.32 -31.53
C MET A 1 8.44 25.66 -30.17
N PRO A 2 7.71 24.60 -29.79
CA PRO A 2 7.95 23.96 -28.51
C PRO A 2 9.35 23.34 -28.53
N ASP A 3 10.24 23.87 -27.69
CA ASP A 3 11.61 23.41 -27.58
C ASP A 3 11.65 22.04 -26.90
N ILE A 4 12.71 21.26 -27.15
CA ILE A 4 12.89 19.90 -26.60
C ILE A 4 12.74 19.87 -25.07
N SER A 5 13.09 20.97 -24.39
CA SER A 5 12.89 21.17 -22.94
C SER A 5 11.43 21.09 -22.50
N THR A 6 10.47 21.56 -23.32
CA THR A 6 9.04 21.53 -23.01
C THR A 6 8.44 20.13 -23.19
N PHE A 7 9.01 19.33 -24.10
CA PHE A 7 8.64 17.92 -24.27
C PHE A 7 9.17 17.06 -23.11
N TYR A 8 10.39 17.34 -22.64
CA TYR A 8 10.96 16.70 -21.44
C TYR A 8 10.21 17.06 -20.16
N SER A 9 9.78 18.31 -19.99
CA SER A 9 8.97 18.71 -18.83
C SER A 9 7.60 18.02 -18.85
N ALA A 10 6.93 17.96 -20.00
CA ALA A 10 5.67 17.24 -20.14
C ALA A 10 5.81 15.73 -19.85
N PHE A 11 6.88 15.08 -20.34
CA PHE A 11 7.14 13.66 -20.04
C PHE A 11 7.48 13.43 -18.56
N SER A 12 8.25 14.32 -17.94
CA SER A 12 8.58 14.25 -16.51
C SER A 12 7.33 14.43 -15.66
N ASP A 13 6.46 15.38 -16.01
CA ASP A 13 5.21 15.67 -15.30
C ASP A 13 4.23 14.50 -15.41
N MET A 14 4.09 13.92 -16.61
CA MET A 14 3.28 12.71 -16.85
C MET A 14 3.76 11.50 -16.03
N THR A 15 5.07 11.37 -15.82
CA THR A 15 5.65 10.26 -15.04
C THR A 15 5.42 10.46 -13.54
N ASN A 16 5.52 11.69 -13.05
CA ASN A 16 5.21 12.04 -11.66
C ASN A 16 3.72 11.89 -11.34
N LEU A 17 2.82 12.29 -12.26
CA LEU A 17 1.38 12.08 -12.14
C LEU A 17 1.03 10.59 -12.02
N ARG A 18 1.60 9.73 -12.86
CA ARG A 18 1.40 8.27 -12.75
C ARG A 18 1.93 7.72 -11.43
N LYS A 19 3.10 8.17 -10.99
CA LYS A 19 3.66 7.75 -9.71
C LYS A 19 2.74 8.12 -8.55
N SER A 20 2.19 9.34 -8.54
CA SER A 20 1.25 9.78 -7.51
C SER A 20 -0.03 8.94 -7.47
N VAL A 21 -0.61 8.63 -8.64
CA VAL A 21 -1.83 7.81 -8.73
C VAL A 21 -1.58 6.36 -8.30
N VAL A 22 -0.44 5.77 -8.67
CA VAL A 22 -0.07 4.41 -8.23
C VAL A 22 0.10 4.36 -6.72
N VAL A 23 0.70 5.39 -6.11
CA VAL A 23 0.86 5.45 -4.65
C VAL A 23 -0.49 5.63 -3.95
N ASP A 24 -1.42 6.38 -4.52
CA ASP A 24 -2.78 6.49 -3.98
C ASP A 24 -3.53 5.14 -4.02
N MET A 25 -3.41 4.41 -5.15
CA MET A 25 -3.97 3.07 -5.27
C MET A 25 -3.34 2.05 -4.31
N ILE A 26 -2.01 2.13 -4.07
CA ILE A 26 -1.33 1.24 -3.13
C ILE A 26 -1.75 1.54 -1.68
N MET A 27 -1.97 2.81 -1.33
CA MET A 27 -2.38 3.21 0.01
C MET A 27 -3.77 2.65 0.35
N VAL A 28 -4.73 2.77 -0.56
CA VAL A 28 -6.08 2.25 -0.34
C VAL A 28 -6.09 0.72 -0.19
N GLN A 29 -5.26 0.02 -0.97
CA GLN A 29 -5.15 -1.44 -0.92
C GLN A 29 -4.53 -1.93 0.39
N VAL A 30 -3.50 -1.26 0.88
CA VAL A 30 -2.85 -1.63 2.15
C VAL A 30 -3.79 -1.45 3.34
N ILE A 31 -4.61 -0.39 3.33
CA ILE A 31 -5.65 -0.17 4.36
C ILE A 31 -6.73 -1.25 4.27
N SER A 32 -7.23 -1.55 3.07
CA SER A 32 -8.25 -2.60 2.86
C SER A 32 -7.77 -3.98 3.33
N LEU A 33 -6.51 -4.32 3.04
CA LEU A 33 -5.91 -5.59 3.44
C LEU A 33 -5.71 -5.69 4.96
N THR A 34 -5.29 -4.59 5.60
CA THR A 34 -5.14 -4.52 7.07
C THR A 34 -6.48 -4.69 7.77
N LEU A 35 -7.52 -4.00 7.28
CA LEU A 35 -8.88 -4.15 7.78
C LEU A 35 -9.43 -5.57 7.55
N GLY A 36 -9.18 -6.16 6.38
CA GLY A 36 -9.58 -7.52 6.07
C GLY A 36 -8.94 -8.57 6.99
N CYS A 37 -7.65 -8.44 7.28
CA CYS A 37 -6.96 -9.30 8.24
C CYS A 37 -7.48 -9.12 9.67
N PHE A 38 -7.81 -7.89 10.07
CA PHE A 38 -8.46 -7.62 11.36
C PHE A 38 -9.85 -8.24 11.45
N LEU A 39 -10.65 -8.13 10.39
CA LEU A 39 -12.00 -8.70 10.31
C LEU A 39 -11.94 -10.23 10.40
N ILE A 40 -11.01 -10.87 9.70
CA ILE A 40 -10.77 -12.31 9.79
C ILE A 40 -10.39 -12.72 11.22
N LEU A 41 -9.50 -11.97 11.89
CA LEU A 41 -9.12 -12.27 13.27
C LEU A 41 -10.28 -12.09 14.26
N VAL A 42 -11.13 -11.07 14.08
CA VAL A 42 -12.27 -10.83 14.97
C VAL A 42 -13.37 -11.86 14.79
N PHE A 43 -13.71 -12.21 13.55
CA PHE A 43 -14.82 -13.13 13.25
C PHE A 43 -14.42 -14.61 13.26
N SER A 44 -13.20 -14.94 12.83
CA SER A 44 -12.74 -16.33 12.69
C SER A 44 -11.61 -16.70 13.66
N GLY A 45 -11.00 -15.74 14.35
CA GLY A 45 -9.94 -15.99 15.33
C GLY A 45 -10.30 -16.98 16.46
N PRO A 46 -11.54 -17.00 17.00
CA PRO A 46 -11.92 -17.95 18.05
C PRO A 46 -11.97 -19.41 17.59
N SER A 47 -12.14 -19.64 16.28
CA SER A 47 -12.32 -20.96 15.68
C SER A 47 -11.09 -21.43 14.88
N MET A 48 -10.04 -20.61 14.83
CA MET A 48 -8.84 -20.87 14.05
C MET A 48 -7.80 -21.66 14.84
N ASP A 49 -7.22 -22.67 14.19
CA ASP A 49 -6.09 -23.42 14.72
C ASP A 49 -4.91 -22.48 15.03
N SER A 50 -4.24 -22.70 16.17
CA SER A 50 -3.21 -21.79 16.68
C SER A 50 -2.07 -21.56 15.68
N ASN A 51 -1.75 -22.55 14.85
CA ASN A 51 -0.71 -22.43 13.84
C ASN A 51 -1.13 -21.46 12.71
N THR A 52 -2.41 -21.49 12.34
CA THR A 52 -3.00 -20.60 11.35
C THR A 52 -3.10 -19.17 11.90
N LEU A 53 -3.48 -19.04 13.17
CA LEU A 53 -3.57 -17.75 13.86
C LEU A 53 -2.20 -17.03 13.88
N THR A 54 -1.12 -17.76 14.21
CA THR A 54 0.24 -17.21 14.21
C THR A 54 0.67 -16.76 12.81
N TRP A 55 0.34 -17.52 11.76
CA TRP A 55 0.62 -17.12 10.38
C TRP A 55 -0.15 -15.87 9.95
N VAL A 56 -1.43 -15.76 10.32
CA VAL A 56 -2.26 -14.58 10.03
C VAL A 56 -1.72 -13.35 10.76
N ILE A 57 -1.36 -13.47 12.03
CA ILE A 57 -0.76 -12.37 12.81
C ILE A 57 0.60 -11.95 12.22
N GLY A 58 1.43 -12.91 11.80
CA GLY A 58 2.71 -12.64 11.14
C GLY A 58 2.55 -11.87 9.82
N ALA A 59 1.59 -12.30 8.99
CA ALA A 59 1.25 -11.60 7.75
C ALA A 59 0.74 -10.17 8.04
N LEU A 60 -0.10 -10.00 9.08
CA LEU A 60 -0.62 -8.70 9.50
C LEU A 60 0.50 -7.74 9.90
N PHE A 61 1.54 -8.22 10.59
CA PHE A 61 2.69 -7.42 10.99
C PHE A 61 3.55 -6.96 9.81
N ILE A 62 3.72 -7.82 8.80
CA ILE A 62 4.42 -7.46 7.55
C ILE A 62 3.63 -6.39 6.78
N PHE A 63 2.31 -6.55 6.66
CA PHE A 63 1.46 -5.57 5.98
C PHE A 63 1.38 -4.24 6.73
N PHE A 64 1.38 -4.27 8.07
CA PHE A 64 1.47 -3.07 8.88
C PHE A 64 2.80 -2.33 8.68
N SER A 65 3.91 -3.06 8.60
CA SER A 65 5.23 -2.49 8.31
C SER A 65 5.31 -1.92 6.89
N ALA A 66 4.71 -2.60 5.91
CA ALA A 66 4.62 -2.11 4.53
C ALA A 66 3.79 -0.82 4.44
N SER A 67 2.70 -0.72 5.22
CA SER A 67 1.92 0.52 5.36
C SER A 67 2.80 1.69 5.82
N GLY A 68 3.60 1.49 6.87
CA GLY A 68 4.53 2.51 7.37
C GLY A 68 5.56 2.95 6.32
N ILE A 69 6.06 2.04 5.48
CA ILE A 69 6.98 2.35 4.38
C ILE A 69 6.30 3.21 3.31
N VAL A 70 5.05 2.91 2.96
CA VAL A 70 4.26 3.68 1.99
C VAL A 70 3.97 5.09 2.52
N TYR A 71 3.57 5.23 3.78
CA TYR A 71 3.38 6.54 4.41
C TYR A 71 4.68 7.37 4.44
N ARG A 72 5.81 6.74 4.75
CA ARG A 72 7.12 7.41 4.73
C ARG A 72 7.56 7.82 3.33
N ARG A 73 7.14 7.09 2.28
CA ARG A 73 7.38 7.43 0.87
C ARG A 73 6.45 8.52 0.34
N LEU A 74 5.28 8.70 0.95
CA LEU A 74 4.35 9.81 0.67
C LEU A 74 4.76 11.11 1.37
N SER A 75 5.40 11.01 2.54
CA SER A 75 5.88 12.16 3.31
C SER A 75 7.19 12.78 2.78
N SER A 76 7.88 12.12 1.84
CA SER A 76 9.18 12.54 1.27
C SER A 76 9.07 12.82 -0.21
#